data_AF-S2W0J0-F1
#
_entry.id   AF-S2W0J0-F1
#
_cell.length_a   1.000
_cell.length_b   1.000
_cell.length_c   1.000
_cell.angle_alpha   90.00
_cell.angle_beta   90.00
_cell.angle_gamma   90.00
#
_symmetry.space_group_name_H-M   'P 1'
#
loop_
_entity.id
_entity.type
_entity.pdbx_description
1 polymer ?
#
loop_
_entity_poly.entity_id
_entity_poly.type
_entity_poly.pdbx_seq_one_letter_code
_entity_poly.pdbx_strand_id
1 'polypeptide(L)'
;MYILDTGPIFKFFATDCVPQLVKALGGNPVHIPAAVEFEIYDTPKRRSQFIRAAETWPRFPGRFKRIISDAPTEDLQQCCRDVLGVEFDDMYSLTKDRGENMAILHGVLLARSGERVVIVCDEENGTALIKKQARLLMIQHQRGLHVPGGAIAHATTLTLLQWAIERGGFKNRAEFIKKYHAMASLDEALPKDIKATGLTKSPPWPGESHSDDPQ
;
A
#
# COMPACT_ATOMS: atom_id res chain seq x y z
N MET A 1 4.17 2.73 -10.79
CA MET A 1 4.89 2.06 -9.70
C MET A 1 4.01 2.00 -8.45
N TYR A 2 4.14 0.97 -7.60
CA TYR A 2 3.38 0.82 -6.34
C TYR A 2 4.34 0.77 -5.16
N ILE A 3 4.22 1.71 -4.22
CA ILE A 3 5.00 1.75 -2.98
C ILE A 3 4.04 1.47 -1.83
N LEU A 4 4.32 0.45 -1.04
CA LEU A 4 3.45 0.01 0.05
C LEU A 4 4.08 0.36 1.40
N ASP A 5 3.24 0.87 2.29
CA ASP A 5 3.51 0.93 3.72
C ASP A 5 3.34 -0.46 4.38
N THR A 6 3.79 -0.59 5.62
CA THR A 6 3.72 -1.77 6.49
C THR A 6 2.31 -2.29 6.69
N GLY A 7 1.32 -1.42 6.92
CA GLY A 7 -0.05 -1.82 7.24
C GLY A 7 -0.69 -2.76 6.20
N PRO A 8 -0.76 -2.35 4.91
CA PRO A 8 -1.23 -3.21 3.83
C PRO A 8 -0.41 -4.48 3.66
N ILE A 9 0.93 -4.41 3.77
CA ILE A 9 1.80 -5.59 3.65
C ILE A 9 1.41 -6.64 4.69
N PHE A 10 1.24 -6.26 5.96
CA PHE A 10 0.85 -7.20 6.99
C PHE A 10 -0.48 -7.87 6.71
N LYS A 11 -1.49 -7.13 6.24
CA LYS A 11 -2.80 -7.70 5.93
C LYS A 11 -2.70 -8.78 4.86
N PHE A 12 -2.00 -8.53 3.76
CA PHE A 12 -1.89 -9.53 2.68
C PHE A 12 -0.97 -10.70 3.01
N PHE A 13 0.12 -10.46 3.73
CA PHE A 13 1.12 -11.48 4.02
C PHE A 13 0.74 -12.35 5.22
N ALA A 14 0.06 -11.81 6.24
CA ALA A 14 -0.33 -12.58 7.41
C ALA A 14 -1.58 -13.46 7.15
N THR A 15 -2.38 -13.19 6.12
CA THR A 15 -3.61 -13.94 5.82
C THR A 15 -3.53 -14.81 4.56
N ASP A 16 -2.32 -15.15 4.11
CA ASP A 16 -2.08 -15.94 2.89
C ASP A 16 -2.79 -15.37 1.66
N CYS A 17 -2.71 -14.05 1.46
CA CYS A 17 -3.35 -13.33 0.35
C CYS A 17 -2.34 -12.71 -0.62
N VAL A 18 -1.09 -13.16 -0.60
CA VAL A 18 -0.04 -12.69 -1.52
C VAL A 18 -0.43 -12.82 -3.00
N PRO A 19 -1.07 -13.90 -3.49
CA PRO A 19 -1.51 -13.97 -4.88
C PRO A 19 -2.53 -12.86 -5.23
N GLN A 20 -3.43 -12.53 -4.30
CA GLN A 20 -4.42 -11.46 -4.47
C GLN A 20 -3.74 -10.09 -4.54
N LEU A 21 -2.71 -9.86 -3.73
CA LEU A 21 -1.90 -8.64 -3.82
C LEU A 21 -1.25 -8.52 -5.19
N VAL A 22 -0.56 -9.57 -5.67
CA VAL A 22 0.08 -9.56 -6.99
C VAL A 22 -0.95 -9.32 -8.10
N LYS A 23 -2.14 -9.90 -7.99
CA LYS A 23 -3.25 -9.67 -8.93
C LYS A 23 -3.73 -8.21 -8.88
N ALA A 24 -3.95 -7.65 -7.69
CA ALA A 24 -4.35 -6.24 -7.51
C ALA A 24 -3.36 -5.29 -8.18
N LEU A 25 -2.07 -5.56 -8.05
CA LEU A 25 -1.00 -4.77 -8.68
C LEU A 25 -0.80 -5.09 -10.17
N GLY A 26 -1.50 -6.09 -10.73
CA GLY A 26 -1.41 -6.46 -12.16
C GLY A 26 -0.14 -7.18 -12.53
N GLY A 27 0.45 -7.92 -11.58
CA GLY A 27 1.76 -8.54 -11.77
C GLY A 27 2.93 -7.56 -11.67
N ASN A 28 2.70 -6.29 -11.31
CA ASN A 28 3.79 -5.35 -11.04
C ASN A 28 4.49 -5.68 -9.71
N PRO A 29 5.78 -5.32 -9.56
CA PRO A 29 6.48 -5.47 -8.29
C PRO A 29 5.87 -4.60 -7.18
N VAL A 30 5.90 -5.15 -5.97
CA VAL A 30 5.71 -4.45 -4.70
C VAL A 30 7.02 -3.76 -4.36
N HIS A 31 6.98 -2.43 -4.19
CA HIS A 31 8.10 -1.67 -3.68
C HIS A 31 7.82 -1.28 -2.23
N ILE A 32 8.81 -1.46 -1.37
CA ILE A 32 8.73 -1.01 0.03
C ILE A 32 10.00 -0.26 0.41
N PRO A 33 9.93 0.78 1.25
CA PRO A 33 11.10 1.33 1.92
C PRO A 33 11.83 0.31 2.79
N ALA A 34 13.12 0.53 3.06
CA ALA A 34 13.90 -0.32 3.96
C ALA A 34 13.33 -0.33 5.39
N ALA A 35 12.77 0.79 5.85
CA ALA A 35 12.07 0.92 7.12
C ALA A 35 10.85 -0.01 7.21
N VAL A 36 10.09 -0.17 6.12
CA VAL A 36 8.97 -1.11 6.06
C VAL A 36 9.47 -2.55 6.11
N GLU A 37 10.58 -2.87 5.41
CA GLU A 37 11.17 -4.20 5.52
C GLU A 37 11.60 -4.52 6.96
N PHE A 38 12.24 -3.57 7.64
CA PHE A 38 12.58 -3.70 9.04
C PHE A 38 11.33 -3.98 9.90
N GLU A 39 10.25 -3.24 9.68
CA GLU A 39 9.01 -3.40 10.45
C GLU A 39 8.36 -4.77 10.24
N ILE A 40 8.44 -5.35 9.03
CA ILE A 40 7.96 -6.71 8.73
C ILE A 40 8.61 -7.73 9.67
N TYR A 41 9.89 -7.58 9.99
CA TYR A 41 10.62 -8.49 10.89
C TYR A 41 10.51 -8.10 12.36
N ASP A 42 10.38 -6.82 12.68
CA ASP A 42 10.40 -6.35 14.06
C ASP A 42 9.04 -6.40 14.74
N THR A 43 7.97 -6.01 14.05
CA THR A 43 6.61 -5.97 14.61
C THR A 43 6.15 -7.32 15.16
N PRO A 44 6.41 -8.47 14.50
CA PRO A 44 5.97 -9.77 15.01
C PRO A 44 6.57 -10.18 16.35
N LYS A 45 7.71 -9.61 16.75
CA LYS A 45 8.30 -9.84 18.08
C LYS A 45 7.41 -9.31 19.21
N ARG A 46 6.57 -8.33 18.90
CA ARG A 46 5.67 -7.61 19.83
C ARG A 46 4.20 -7.94 19.59
N ARG A 47 3.84 -8.33 18.37
CA ARG A 47 2.48 -8.58 17.89
C ARG A 47 2.45 -9.88 17.10
N SER A 48 2.22 -10.98 17.81
CA SER A 48 2.35 -12.34 17.28
C SER A 48 1.39 -12.64 16.13
N GLN A 49 0.27 -11.90 15.99
CA GLN A 49 -0.65 -12.05 14.86
C GLN A 49 0.01 -11.78 13.49
N PHE A 50 1.16 -11.08 13.46
CA PHE A 50 1.90 -10.77 12.22
C PHE A 50 3.07 -11.71 11.92
N ILE A 51 3.31 -12.77 12.73
CA ILE A 51 4.42 -13.73 12.53
C ILE A 51 4.43 -14.30 11.11
N ARG A 52 3.25 -14.64 10.58
CA ARG A 52 3.10 -15.18 9.22
C ARG A 52 3.64 -14.25 8.14
N ALA A 53 3.62 -12.93 8.37
CA ALA A 53 4.19 -11.99 7.41
C ALA A 53 5.72 -12.07 7.36
N ALA A 54 6.40 -12.16 8.51
CA ALA A 54 7.84 -12.35 8.57
C ALA A 54 8.30 -13.70 7.99
N GLU A 55 7.47 -14.75 8.09
CA GLU A 55 7.74 -16.05 7.46
C GLU A 55 7.55 -16.02 5.93
N THR A 56 6.57 -15.25 5.46
CA THR A 56 6.17 -15.19 4.04
C THR A 56 7.04 -14.24 3.24
N TRP A 57 7.46 -13.10 3.81
CA TRP A 57 8.25 -12.08 3.12
C TRP A 57 9.57 -12.58 2.49
N PRO A 58 10.41 -13.39 3.17
CA PRO A 58 11.60 -14.00 2.56
C PRO A 58 11.30 -14.93 1.39
N ARG A 59 10.11 -15.55 1.37
CA ARG A 59 9.67 -16.50 0.34
C ARG A 59 8.95 -15.80 -0.82
N PHE A 60 8.68 -14.51 -0.69
CA PHE A 60 8.02 -13.74 -1.73
C PHE A 60 8.89 -13.71 -2.99
N PRO A 61 8.36 -14.07 -4.18
CA PRO A 61 9.20 -14.21 -5.36
C PRO A 61 9.97 -12.92 -5.67
N GLY A 62 11.31 -13.03 -5.80
CA GLY A 62 12.19 -11.88 -6.00
C GLY A 62 11.85 -11.00 -7.21
N ARG A 63 11.16 -11.53 -8.22
CA ARG A 63 10.65 -10.74 -9.35
C ARG A 63 9.58 -9.71 -8.96
N PHE A 64 8.83 -9.95 -7.88
CA PHE A 64 7.80 -9.06 -7.37
C PHE A 64 8.23 -8.26 -6.14
N LYS A 65 9.42 -8.51 -5.60
CA LYS A 65 9.94 -7.85 -4.39
C LYS A 65 10.97 -6.78 -4.77
N ARG A 66 10.74 -5.52 -4.36
CA ARG A 66 11.71 -4.42 -4.50
C ARG A 66 11.80 -3.67 -3.18
N ILE A 67 13.03 -3.45 -2.72
CA ILE A 67 13.32 -2.65 -1.52
C ILE A 67 13.95 -1.36 -2.00
N ILE A 68 13.42 -0.23 -1.56
CA ILE A 68 13.96 1.10 -1.80
C ILE A 68 14.87 1.44 -0.62
N SER A 69 16.08 1.92 -0.91
CA SER A 69 17.04 2.29 0.14
C SER A 69 16.58 3.56 0.85
N ASP A 70 16.64 3.55 2.18
CA ASP A 70 16.39 4.73 3.01
C ASP A 70 17.68 5.46 3.39
N ALA A 71 18.81 5.12 2.73
CA ALA A 71 20.07 5.80 2.96
C ALA A 71 19.90 7.31 2.69
N PRO A 72 20.36 8.18 3.61
CA PRO A 72 20.19 9.62 3.45
C PRO A 72 20.95 10.10 2.22
N THR A 73 20.22 10.68 1.27
CA THR A 73 20.75 11.45 0.16
C THR A 73 20.34 12.92 0.33
N GLU A 74 21.05 13.84 -0.33
CA GLU A 74 20.68 15.26 -0.30
C GLU A 74 19.22 15.49 -0.75
N ASP A 75 18.80 14.79 -1.81
CA ASP A 75 17.44 14.84 -2.34
C ASP A 75 16.41 14.34 -1.31
N LEU A 76 16.68 13.22 -0.64
CA LEU A 76 15.77 12.64 0.35
C LEU A 76 15.68 13.51 1.60
N GLN A 77 16.79 14.07 2.06
CA GLN A 77 16.81 15.01 3.17
C GLN A 77 16.04 16.28 2.85
N GLN A 78 16.25 16.84 1.65
CA GLN A 78 15.51 18.02 1.22
C GLN A 78 14.02 17.72 1.06
N CYS A 79 13.67 16.56 0.48
CA CYS A 79 12.30 16.12 0.37
C CYS A 79 11.64 15.97 1.75
N CYS A 80 12.36 15.46 2.75
CA CYS A 80 11.88 15.36 4.13
C CYS A 80 11.49 16.74 4.68
N ARG A 81 12.38 17.73 4.56
CA ARG A 81 12.09 19.11 4.98
C ARG A 81 10.90 19.71 4.23
N ASP A 82 10.83 19.54 2.91
CA ASP A 82 9.74 20.09 2.10
C ASP A 82 8.37 19.48 2.43
N VAL A 83 8.35 18.17 2.67
CA VAL A 83 7.11 17.39 2.79
C VAL A 83 6.61 17.35 4.22
N LEU A 84 7.52 17.09 5.17
CA LEU A 84 7.23 16.85 6.58
C LEU A 84 7.57 18.04 7.47
N GLY A 85 8.43 18.96 7.02
CA GLY A 85 8.84 20.14 7.80
C GLY A 85 9.81 19.84 8.94
N VAL A 86 10.49 18.69 8.89
CA VAL A 86 11.44 18.22 9.92
C VAL A 86 12.73 17.74 9.26
N GLU A 87 13.83 17.71 10.02
CA GLU A 87 15.08 17.13 9.55
C GLU A 87 14.97 15.61 9.42
N PHE A 88 15.71 15.06 8.45
CA PHE A 88 15.64 13.63 8.13
C PHE A 88 16.05 12.75 9.30
N ASP A 89 17.14 13.09 9.99
CA ASP A 89 17.66 12.29 11.11
C ASP A 89 16.66 12.26 12.28
N ASP A 90 16.02 13.40 12.56
CA ASP A 90 14.97 13.49 13.58
C ASP A 90 13.78 12.60 13.21
N MET A 91 13.27 12.71 11.98
CA MET A 91 12.17 11.89 11.49
C MET A 91 12.52 10.40 11.51
N TYR A 92 13.70 10.03 11.02
CA TYR A 92 14.11 8.63 10.86
C TYR A 92 14.42 7.96 12.21
N SER A 93 14.81 8.74 13.23
CA SER A 93 15.00 8.25 14.60
C SER A 93 13.70 7.82 15.28
N LEU A 94 12.56 8.36 14.85
CA LEU A 94 11.25 7.98 15.38
C LEU A 94 10.83 6.64 14.78
N THR A 95 10.46 5.68 15.62
CA THR A 95 9.90 4.41 15.14
C THR A 95 8.44 4.54 14.73
N LYS A 96 7.77 5.61 15.18
CA LYS A 96 6.36 5.85 14.89
C LYS A 96 6.24 6.40 13.46
N ASP A 97 5.36 5.81 12.67
CA ASP A 97 4.98 6.22 11.30
C ASP A 97 6.17 6.27 10.31
N ARG A 98 7.31 5.63 10.67
CA ARG A 98 8.54 5.67 9.86
C ARG A 98 8.37 5.01 8.51
N GLY A 99 7.78 3.81 8.47
CA GLY A 99 7.44 3.12 7.23
C GLY A 99 6.57 3.97 6.30
N GLU A 100 5.52 4.58 6.86
CA GLU A 100 4.61 5.45 6.11
C GLU A 100 5.32 6.70 5.58
N ASN A 101 6.04 7.42 6.44
CA ASN A 101 6.78 8.61 6.04
C ASN A 101 7.77 8.30 4.91
N MET A 102 8.51 7.19 5.02
CA MET A 102 9.44 6.79 3.96
C MET A 102 8.73 6.40 2.66
N ALA A 103 7.56 5.74 2.73
CA ALA A 103 6.77 5.43 1.54
C ALA A 103 6.31 6.71 0.82
N ILE A 104 5.91 7.74 1.58
CA ILE A 104 5.51 9.04 1.06
C ILE A 104 6.70 9.78 0.45
N LEU A 105 7.82 9.87 1.17
CA LEU A 105 9.02 10.58 0.69
C LEU A 105 9.56 9.97 -0.60
N HIS A 106 9.72 8.65 -0.66
CA HIS A 106 10.14 7.97 -1.88
C HIS A 106 9.16 8.17 -3.04
N GLY A 107 7.86 8.10 -2.77
CA GLY A 107 6.84 8.35 -3.78
C GLY A 107 6.87 9.77 -4.33
N VAL A 108 7.08 10.77 -3.48
CA VAL A 108 7.23 12.17 -3.89
C VAL A 108 8.50 12.36 -4.73
N LEU A 109 9.64 11.83 -4.29
CA LEU A 109 10.90 11.92 -5.04
C LEU A 109 10.79 11.34 -6.45
N LEU A 110 10.25 10.13 -6.57
CA LEU A 110 10.05 9.47 -7.86
C LEU A 110 9.08 10.27 -8.74
N ALA A 111 8.02 10.84 -8.17
CA ALA A 111 7.14 11.71 -8.92
C ALA A 111 7.82 13.01 -9.36
N ARG A 112 8.71 13.59 -8.56
CA ARG A 112 9.52 14.75 -8.99
C ARG A 112 10.46 14.40 -10.15
N SER A 113 10.87 13.12 -10.28
CA SER A 113 11.66 12.62 -11.41
C SER A 113 10.83 12.15 -12.60
N GLY A 114 9.52 12.41 -12.62
CA GLY A 114 8.64 12.12 -13.77
C GLY A 114 7.89 10.78 -13.69
N GLU A 115 8.02 10.04 -12.59
CA GLU A 115 7.36 8.75 -12.43
C GLU A 115 5.91 8.86 -11.92
N ARG A 116 5.07 7.91 -12.33
CA ARG A 116 3.70 7.77 -11.81
C ARG A 116 3.67 6.72 -10.71
N VAL A 117 3.42 7.16 -9.49
CA VAL A 117 3.50 6.35 -8.27
C VAL A 117 2.12 6.25 -7.62
N VAL A 118 1.77 5.05 -7.18
CA VAL A 118 0.66 4.82 -6.26
C VAL A 118 1.26 4.46 -4.91
N ILE A 119 0.99 5.27 -3.89
CA ILE A 119 1.38 5.01 -2.51
C ILE A 119 0.20 4.34 -1.82
N VAL A 120 0.44 3.19 -1.19
CA VAL A 120 -0.58 2.43 -0.48
C VAL A 120 -0.37 2.56 1.02
N CYS A 121 -1.28 3.23 1.71
CA CYS A 121 -1.32 3.32 3.16
C CYS A 121 -2.78 3.39 3.64
N ASP A 122 -3.03 2.90 4.85
CA ASP A 122 -4.37 2.90 5.44
C ASP A 122 -4.61 4.09 6.39
N GLU A 123 -3.57 4.82 6.80
CA GLU A 123 -3.71 5.90 7.79
C GLU A 123 -4.28 7.18 7.18
N GLU A 124 -5.16 7.84 7.94
CA GLU A 124 -5.81 9.09 7.53
C GLU A 124 -4.81 10.24 7.35
N ASN A 125 -3.82 10.34 8.25
CA ASN A 125 -2.79 11.38 8.20
C ASN A 125 -1.92 11.24 6.94
N GLY A 126 -1.42 10.03 6.67
CA GLY A 126 -0.70 9.73 5.43
C GLY A 126 -1.52 10.02 4.19
N THR A 127 -2.81 9.65 4.19
CA THR A 127 -3.73 9.95 3.09
C THR A 127 -3.84 11.45 2.82
N ALA A 128 -4.02 12.26 3.86
CA ALA A 128 -4.11 13.72 3.74
C ALA A 128 -2.80 14.32 3.20
N LEU A 129 -1.66 13.83 3.69
CA LEU A 129 -0.35 14.26 3.23
C LEU A 129 -0.10 13.90 1.76
N ILE A 130 -0.40 12.67 1.32
CA ILE A 130 -0.28 12.24 -0.08
C ILE A 130 -1.14 13.13 -0.99
N LYS A 131 -2.39 13.40 -0.61
CA LYS A 131 -3.28 14.29 -1.39
C LYS A 131 -2.75 15.72 -1.48
N LYS A 132 -2.21 16.26 -0.38
CA LYS A 132 -1.55 17.57 -0.35
C LYS A 132 -0.37 17.59 -1.31
N GLN A 133 0.51 16.58 -1.26
CA GLN A 133 1.68 16.50 -2.12
C GLN A 133 1.31 16.28 -3.60
N ALA A 134 0.24 15.51 -3.90
CA ALA A 134 -0.25 15.34 -5.26
C ALA A 134 -0.66 16.68 -5.89
N ARG A 135 -1.37 17.52 -5.11
CA ARG A 135 -1.77 18.86 -5.53
C ARG A 135 -0.56 19.79 -5.71
N LEU A 136 0.39 19.76 -4.79
CA LEU A 136 1.60 20.58 -4.87
C LEU A 136 2.45 20.20 -6.08
N LEU A 137 2.65 18.91 -6.32
CA LEU A 137 3.35 18.40 -7.49
C LEU A 137 2.69 18.90 -8.77
N MET A 138 1.36 18.84 -8.90
CA MET A 138 0.66 19.36 -10.08
C MET A 138 0.98 20.84 -10.34
N ILE A 139 0.99 21.68 -9.30
CA ILE A 139 1.32 23.11 -9.41
C ILE A 139 2.80 23.30 -9.76
N GLN A 140 3.70 22.52 -9.17
CA GLN A 140 5.14 22.59 -9.45
C GLN A 140 5.46 22.20 -10.89
N HIS A 141 4.76 21.21 -11.45
CA HIS A 141 4.86 20.80 -12.85
C HIS A 141 4.42 21.92 -13.80
N GLN A 142 3.32 22.61 -13.50
CA GLN A 142 2.87 23.77 -14.30
C GLN A 142 3.88 24.92 -14.29
N ARG A 143 4.74 24.98 -13.28
CA ARG A 143 5.82 25.97 -13.14
C ARG A 143 7.17 25.49 -13.67
N GLY A 144 7.26 24.27 -14.22
CA GLY A 144 8.51 23.71 -14.76
C GLY A 144 9.56 23.37 -13.71
N LEU A 145 9.16 23.17 -12.45
CA LEU A 145 10.11 22.91 -11.34
C LEU A 145 10.61 21.46 -11.29
N HIS A 146 9.90 20.52 -11.94
CA HIS A 146 10.17 19.08 -11.89
C HIS A 146 9.98 18.44 -13.27
N VAL A 147 10.46 17.20 -13.43
CA VAL A 147 10.38 16.46 -14.70
C VAL A 147 8.92 16.21 -15.07
N PRO A 148 8.46 16.60 -16.28
CA PRO A 148 7.09 16.38 -16.72
C PRO A 148 6.62 14.92 -16.65
N GLY A 149 5.34 14.71 -16.34
CA GLY A 149 4.69 13.39 -16.39
C GLY A 149 4.59 12.67 -15.05
N GLY A 150 5.26 13.17 -14.02
CA GLY A 150 5.24 12.62 -12.68
C GLY A 150 3.93 12.86 -11.95
N ALA A 151 3.50 11.88 -11.15
CA ALA A 151 2.30 11.99 -10.33
C ALA A 151 2.33 11.02 -9.15
N ILE A 152 1.71 11.41 -8.05
CA ILE A 152 1.39 10.49 -6.97
C ILE A 152 -0.12 10.32 -6.83
N ALA A 153 -0.54 9.10 -6.53
CA ALA A 153 -1.90 8.74 -6.17
C ALA A 153 -1.90 7.92 -4.88
N HIS A 154 -3.02 7.93 -4.17
CA HIS A 154 -3.22 7.15 -2.96
C HIS A 154 -4.10 5.93 -3.23
N ALA A 155 -3.81 4.83 -2.55
CA ALA A 155 -4.66 3.65 -2.46
C ALA A 155 -4.65 3.11 -1.02
N THR A 156 -5.69 2.38 -0.65
CA THR A 156 -5.78 1.67 0.64
C THR A 156 -5.81 0.17 0.45
N THR A 157 -5.80 -0.58 1.54
CA THR A 157 -6.09 -2.03 1.51
C THR A 157 -7.45 -2.32 0.86
N LEU A 158 -8.47 -1.49 1.09
CA LEU A 158 -9.78 -1.64 0.43
C LEU A 158 -9.67 -1.46 -1.10
N THR A 159 -8.88 -0.47 -1.55
CA THR A 159 -8.59 -0.29 -2.98
C THR A 159 -7.90 -1.51 -3.57
N LEU A 160 -6.91 -2.08 -2.88
CA LEU A 160 -6.22 -3.30 -3.33
C LEU A 160 -7.16 -4.51 -3.40
N LEU A 161 -8.04 -4.68 -2.41
CA LEU A 161 -9.05 -5.74 -2.42
C LEU A 161 -10.03 -5.59 -3.57
N GLN A 162 -10.48 -4.37 -3.85
CA GLN A 162 -11.32 -4.09 -5.02
C GLN A 162 -10.61 -4.50 -6.32
N TRP A 163 -9.38 -4.03 -6.53
CA TRP A 163 -8.60 -4.38 -7.73
C TRP A 163 -8.34 -5.88 -7.83
N ALA A 164 -8.13 -6.57 -6.71
CA ALA A 164 -8.01 -8.03 -6.70
C ALA A 164 -9.30 -8.70 -7.17
N ILE A 165 -10.48 -8.26 -6.72
CA ILE A 165 -11.78 -8.78 -7.19
C ILE A 165 -11.94 -8.54 -8.69
N GLU A 166 -11.74 -7.29 -9.14
CA GLU A 166 -11.89 -6.89 -10.54
C GLU A 166 -10.96 -7.68 -11.49
N ARG A 167 -9.84 -8.18 -10.97
CA ARG A 167 -8.83 -8.94 -11.72
C ARG A 167 -8.90 -10.45 -11.50
N GLY A 168 -10.01 -10.94 -10.93
CA GLY A 168 -10.22 -12.38 -10.70
C GLY A 168 -9.25 -13.00 -9.70
N GLY A 169 -8.81 -12.24 -8.71
CA GLY A 169 -7.92 -12.69 -7.63
C GLY A 169 -8.62 -13.60 -6.61
N PHE A 170 -9.95 -13.58 -6.56
CA PHE A 170 -10.78 -14.44 -5.71
C PHE A 170 -11.64 -15.35 -6.59
N LYS A 171 -11.81 -16.60 -6.17
CA LYS A 171 -12.62 -17.59 -6.90
C LYS A 171 -14.10 -17.26 -6.81
N ASN A 172 -14.54 -16.79 -5.65
CA ASN A 172 -15.92 -16.43 -5.38
C ASN A 172 -16.03 -15.49 -4.18
N ARG A 173 -17.24 -14.95 -3.98
CA ARG A 173 -17.56 -14.01 -2.91
C ARG A 173 -17.37 -14.58 -1.50
N ALA A 174 -17.64 -15.87 -1.31
CA ALA A 174 -17.48 -16.53 -0.01
C ALA A 174 -16.00 -16.62 0.41
N GLU A 175 -15.10 -16.96 -0.54
CA GLU A 175 -13.66 -16.94 -0.31
C GLU A 175 -13.17 -15.53 0.07
N PHE A 176 -13.62 -14.51 -0.68
CA PHE A 176 -13.28 -13.12 -0.38
C PHE A 176 -13.73 -12.71 1.03
N ILE A 177 -15.00 -12.96 1.40
CA ILE A 177 -15.53 -12.62 2.72
C ILE A 177 -14.69 -13.27 3.83
N LYS A 178 -14.33 -14.55 3.67
CA LYS A 178 -13.48 -15.26 4.63
C LYS A 178 -12.11 -14.59 4.79
N LYS A 179 -11.46 -14.24 3.68
CA LYS A 179 -10.14 -13.58 3.70
C LYS A 179 -10.22 -12.15 4.25
N TYR A 180 -11.26 -11.41 3.90
CA TYR A 180 -11.53 -10.07 4.43
C TYR A 180 -11.62 -10.09 5.95
N HIS A 181 -12.44 -10.99 6.52
CA HIS A 181 -12.57 -11.09 7.98
C HIS A 181 -11.26 -11.49 8.66
N ALA A 182 -10.46 -12.36 8.04
CA ALA A 182 -9.11 -12.64 8.55
C ALA A 182 -8.24 -11.38 8.58
N MET A 183 -8.25 -10.55 7.52
CA MET A 183 -7.48 -9.30 7.49
C MET A 183 -8.00 -8.29 8.53
N ALA A 184 -9.31 -8.09 8.61
CA ALA A 184 -9.96 -7.17 9.54
C ALA A 184 -9.86 -7.61 11.02
N SER A 185 -9.38 -8.83 11.29
CA SER A 185 -9.08 -9.30 12.64
C SER A 185 -7.66 -8.98 13.11
N LEU A 186 -6.77 -8.54 12.21
CA LEU A 186 -5.37 -8.25 12.54
C LEU A 186 -5.18 -6.90 13.23
N ASP A 187 -5.95 -5.90 12.81
CA ASP A 187 -5.96 -4.52 13.29
C ASP A 187 -7.32 -3.84 13.07
N GLU A 188 -7.44 -2.57 13.45
CA GLU A 188 -8.68 -1.79 13.34
C GLU A 188 -8.78 -0.96 12.05
N ALA A 189 -7.84 -1.11 11.10
CA ALA A 189 -7.79 -0.27 9.90
C ALA A 189 -8.84 -0.67 8.85
N LEU A 190 -9.36 -1.90 8.89
CA LEU A 190 -10.46 -2.33 8.02
C LEU A 190 -11.81 -2.27 8.75
N PRO A 191 -12.88 -1.78 8.09
CA PRO A 191 -14.23 -1.83 8.65
C PRO A 191 -14.65 -3.27 8.99
N LYS A 192 -15.11 -3.51 10.22
CA LYS A 192 -15.58 -4.85 10.64
C LYS A 192 -16.83 -5.29 9.88
N ASP A 193 -17.71 -4.35 9.56
CA ASP A 193 -18.84 -4.61 8.66
C ASP A 193 -18.41 -4.52 7.19
N ILE A 194 -18.16 -5.68 6.59
CA ILE A 194 -17.80 -5.79 5.18
C ILE A 194 -18.88 -5.22 4.24
N LYS A 195 -20.16 -5.22 4.63
CA LYS A 195 -21.24 -4.71 3.76
C LYS A 195 -21.12 -3.20 3.55
N ALA A 196 -20.66 -2.47 4.57
CA ALA A 196 -20.42 -1.04 4.51
C ALA A 196 -19.34 -0.65 3.48
N THR A 197 -18.41 -1.57 3.17
CA THR A 197 -17.34 -1.32 2.18
C THR A 197 -17.81 -1.33 0.72
N GLY A 198 -19.00 -1.86 0.44
CA GLY A 198 -19.49 -2.06 -0.93
C GLY A 198 -18.81 -3.20 -1.71
N LEU A 199 -17.69 -3.75 -1.24
CA LEU A 199 -16.89 -4.76 -1.96
C LEU A 199 -17.60 -6.10 -2.17
N THR A 200 -18.71 -6.33 -1.47
CA THR A 200 -19.51 -7.52 -1.69
C THR A 200 -20.51 -7.32 -2.85
N LYS A 201 -20.99 -6.11 -3.14
CA LYS A 201 -22.05 -5.90 -4.15
C LYS A 201 -21.53 -6.08 -5.58
N SER A 202 -22.40 -6.33 -6.56
CA SER A 202 -22.03 -6.29 -7.98
C SER A 202 -22.27 -4.90 -8.57
N PRO A 203 -21.36 -4.36 -9.42
CA PRO A 203 -19.92 -4.68 -9.52
C PRO A 203 -19.20 -4.32 -8.20
N PRO A 204 -18.09 -5.00 -7.80
CA PRO A 204 -16.95 -5.35 -8.65
C PRO A 204 -16.85 -6.81 -9.10
N TRP A 205 -17.81 -7.66 -8.73
CA TRP A 205 -17.84 -9.06 -9.17
C TRP A 205 -18.31 -9.16 -10.64
N PRO A 206 -17.51 -9.71 -11.57
CA PRO A 206 -17.99 -9.98 -12.92
C PRO A 206 -19.18 -10.94 -12.82
N GLY A 207 -20.28 -10.59 -13.50
CA GLY A 207 -21.61 -11.15 -13.25
C GLY A 207 -21.60 -12.65 -13.01
N GLU A 208 -22.00 -13.06 -11.81
CA GLU A 208 -22.43 -14.42 -11.55
C GLU A 208 -23.57 -14.66 -12.55
N SER A 209 -23.33 -15.46 -13.58
CA SER A 209 -24.38 -15.93 -14.45
C SER A 209 -25.38 -16.65 -13.56
N HIS A 210 -26.53 -16.03 -13.32
CA HIS A 210 -27.68 -16.65 -12.68
C HIS A 210 -28.12 -17.84 -13.54
N SER A 211 -27.53 -19.01 -13.27
CA SER A 211 -28.15 -20.29 -13.59
C SER A 211 -28.84 -20.73 -12.32
N ASP A 212 -30.11 -20.33 -12.17
CA ASP A 212 -31.12 -21.02 -11.35
C ASP A 212 -32.47 -20.31 -11.56
N ASP A 213 -33.17 -20.69 -12.62
CA ASP A 213 -34.63 -20.63 -12.69
C ASP A 213 -35.12 -22.09 -12.67
N PRO A 214 -35.72 -22.56 -11.57
CA PRO A 214 -36.62 -23.69 -11.63
C PRO A 214 -38.04 -23.17 -11.88
N GLN A 215 -38.64 -23.65 -12.98
CA GLN A 215 -40.08 -23.58 -13.25
C GLN A 215 -40.91 -24.20 -12.13
#